data_AF-A0A7W4C7R9-F1
#
_entry.id   AF-A0A7W4C7R9-F1
#
_cell.length_a   1.000
_cell.length_b   1.000
_cell.length_c   1.000
_cell.angle_alpha   90.00
_cell.angle_beta   90.00
_cell.angle_gamma   90.00
#
_symmetry.space_group_name_H-M   'P 1'
#
loop_
_entity.id
_entity.type
_entity.pdbx_description
1 polymer ?
#
loop_
_entity_poly.entity_id
_entity_poly.type
_entity_poly.pdbx_seq_one_letter_code
_entity_poly.pdbx_strand_id
1 'polypeptide(L)'
;LRRTPEQIVRFSGALINKLIEDLSEICSQGEYADMYKSELTKISKVEITGHKDQETRDASFKLDNEGTTLVIALNASSSYDSKYSKLLKALW
;
A
#
# COMPACT_ATOMS: atom_id res chain seq x y z
N LEU A 1 -10.97 15.05 15.12
CA LEU A 1 -10.09 14.79 16.28
C LEU A 1 -8.79 14.21 15.75
N ARG A 2 -7.66 14.88 16.00
CA ARG A 2 -6.34 14.35 15.62
C ARG A 2 -6.02 13.14 16.50
N ARG A 3 -5.52 12.07 15.88
CA ARG A 3 -5.11 10.83 16.57
C ARG A 3 -3.83 11.08 17.37
N THR A 4 -3.64 10.34 18.46
CA THR A 4 -2.36 10.36 19.19
C THR A 4 -1.25 9.68 18.37
N PRO A 5 0.03 9.95 18.64
CA PRO A 5 1.14 9.27 17.97
C PRO A 5 1.04 7.74 18.04
N GLU A 6 0.65 7.18 19.19
CA GLU A 6 0.50 5.73 19.39
C GLU A 6 -0.62 5.17 18.52
N GLN A 7 -1.74 5.90 18.41
CA GLN A 7 -2.84 5.54 17.53
C GLN A 7 -2.40 5.56 16.07
N ILE A 8 -1.63 6.56 15.65
CA ILE A 8 -1.10 6.66 14.28
C ILE A 8 -0.21 5.44 13.99
N VAL A 9 0.77 5.15 14.85
CA VAL A 9 1.67 4.00 14.67
C VAL A 9 0.90 2.69 14.58
N ARG A 10 -0.07 2.47 15.48
CA ARG A 10 -0.89 1.26 15.48
C ARG A 10 -1.71 1.11 14.19
N PHE A 11 -2.37 2.18 13.74
CA PHE A 11 -3.20 2.12 12.53
C PHE A 11 -2.36 1.99 11.26
N SER A 12 -1.22 2.68 11.18
CA SER A 12 -0.28 2.53 10.07
C SER A 12 0.29 1.11 10.01
N GLY A 13 0.68 0.52 11.15
CA GLY A 13 1.16 -0.86 11.20
C GLY A 13 0.09 -1.87 10.75
N ALA A 14 -1.15 -1.72 11.24
CA ALA A 14 -2.26 -2.58 10.81
C ALA A 14 -2.56 -2.45 9.31
N LEU A 15 -2.47 -1.24 8.76
CA LEU A 15 -2.65 -0.98 7.33
C LEU A 15 -1.54 -1.65 6.50
N ILE A 16 -0.28 -1.51 6.90
CA ILE A 16 0.84 -2.18 6.22
C ILE A 16 0.65 -3.70 6.20
N ASN A 17 0.27 -4.31 7.32
CA ASN A 17 0.00 -5.74 7.38
C ASN A 17 -1.09 -6.16 6.39
N LYS A 18 -2.21 -5.43 6.35
CA LYS A 18 -3.29 -5.71 5.39
C LYS A 18 -2.88 -5.54 3.94
N LEU A 19 -2.03 -4.56 3.63
CA LEU A 19 -1.52 -4.38 2.28
C LEU A 19 -0.62 -5.54 1.87
N ILE A 20 0.21 -6.06 2.78
CA ILE A 20 1.02 -7.25 2.52
C ILE A 20 0.15 -8.50 2.31
N GLU A 21 -0.90 -8.66 3.11
CA GLU A 21 -1.90 -9.73 2.90
C GLU A 21 -2.54 -9.63 1.51
N ASP A 22 -3.02 -8.45 1.12
CA ASP A 22 -3.61 -8.21 -0.21
C ASP A 22 -2.63 -8.52 -1.35
N LEU A 23 -1.36 -8.11 -1.23
CA LEU A 23 -0.32 -8.42 -2.23
C LEU A 23 -0.10 -9.93 -2.37
N SER A 24 -0.11 -10.66 -1.25
CA SER A 24 0.02 -12.11 -1.23
C SER A 24 -1.18 -12.79 -1.91
N GLU A 25 -2.41 -12.31 -1.65
CA GLU A 25 -3.62 -12.82 -2.29
C GLU A 25 -3.62 -12.58 -3.81
N ILE A 26 -3.25 -11.37 -4.24
CA ILE A 26 -3.14 -10.98 -5.66
C ILE A 26 -2.16 -11.90 -6.41
N CYS A 27 -1.04 -12.25 -5.77
CA CYS A 27 -0.06 -13.18 -6.33
C CYS A 27 -0.49 -14.64 -6.30
N SER A 28 -1.46 -15.01 -5.49
CA SER A 28 -1.80 -16.42 -5.26
C SER A 28 -3.05 -16.86 -5.99
N GLN A 29 -3.87 -15.93 -6.47
CA GLN A 29 -5.21 -16.21 -6.99
C GLN A 29 -5.53 -15.43 -8.27
N GLY A 30 -6.18 -16.11 -9.21
CA GLY A 30 -6.75 -15.50 -10.43
C GLY A 30 -5.89 -15.66 -11.68
N GLU A 31 -6.48 -15.28 -12.82
CA GLU A 31 -5.93 -15.43 -14.17
C GLU A 31 -4.59 -14.69 -14.38
N TYR A 32 -4.38 -13.59 -13.66
CA TYR A 32 -3.21 -12.71 -13.80
C TYR A 32 -2.16 -12.89 -12.68
N ALA A 33 -2.28 -13.93 -11.85
CA ALA A 33 -1.42 -14.13 -10.68
C ALA A 33 0.09 -14.15 -11.04
N ASP A 34 0.48 -14.82 -12.12
CA ASP A 34 1.88 -14.89 -12.55
C ASP A 34 2.40 -13.56 -13.11
N MET A 35 1.54 -12.77 -13.77
CA MET A 35 1.86 -11.41 -14.18
C MET A 35 2.17 -10.54 -12.96
N TYR A 36 1.30 -10.55 -11.95
CA TYR A 36 1.52 -9.78 -10.72
C TYR A 36 2.76 -10.24 -9.97
N LYS A 37 3.04 -11.55 -9.89
CA LYS A 37 4.30 -12.06 -9.33
C LYS A 37 5.51 -11.48 -10.08
N SER A 38 5.48 -11.47 -11.41
CA SER A 38 6.58 -10.96 -12.24
C SER A 38 6.80 -9.46 -12.06
N GLU A 39 5.75 -8.68 -11.78
CA GLU A 39 5.91 -7.26 -11.49
C GLU A 39 6.39 -7.02 -10.05
N LEU A 40 5.87 -7.78 -9.09
CA LEU A 40 6.27 -7.65 -7.69
C LEU A 40 7.73 -8.07 -7.44
N THR A 41 8.27 -9.02 -8.21
CA THR A 41 9.68 -9.41 -8.12
C THR A 41 10.64 -8.31 -8.57
N LYS A 42 10.17 -7.32 -9.35
CA LYS A 42 10.97 -6.13 -9.73
C LYS A 42 11.14 -5.18 -8.56
N ILE A 43 10.21 -5.19 -7.59
CA ILE A 43 10.25 -4.32 -6.43
C ILE A 43 11.34 -4.81 -5.46
N SER A 44 12.40 -4.03 -5.33
CA SER A 44 13.51 -4.28 -4.41
C SER A 44 13.43 -3.45 -3.13
N LYS A 45 12.56 -2.42 -3.12
CA LYS A 45 12.40 -1.51 -2.00
C LYS A 45 10.93 -1.15 -1.81
N VAL A 46 10.47 -1.17 -0.56
CA VAL A 46 9.20 -0.56 -0.15
C VAL A 46 9.52 0.68 0.68
N GLU A 47 9.00 1.83 0.28
CA GLU A 47 9.19 3.09 0.98
C GLU A 47 7.87 3.58 1.56
N ILE A 48 7.86 3.83 2.87
CA ILE A 48 6.68 4.33 3.58
C ILE A 48 6.92 5.78 3.92
N THR A 49 6.02 6.65 3.47
CA THR A 49 6.12 8.10 3.68
C THR A 49 4.83 8.66 4.28
N GLY A 50 4.90 9.88 4.83
CA GLY A 50 3.70 10.63 5.20
C GLY A 50 3.09 11.31 3.97
N HIS A 51 1.78 11.22 3.80
CA HIS A 51 1.07 11.94 2.74
C HIS A 51 1.15 13.46 2.99
N LYS A 52 1.41 14.26 1.94
CA LYS A 52 1.51 15.73 2.10
C LYS A 52 0.16 16.37 2.37
N ASP A 53 -0.87 15.89 1.68
CA ASP A 53 -2.25 16.27 1.92
C ASP A 53 -2.84 15.42 3.06
N GLN A 54 -3.27 16.05 4.15
CA GLN A 54 -3.86 15.35 5.28
C GLN A 54 -5.40 15.40 5.28
N GLU A 55 -6.02 16.06 4.30
CA GLU A 55 -7.47 16.18 4.18
C GLU A 55 -8.11 14.89 3.66
N THR A 56 -7.45 14.21 2.72
CA THR A 56 -7.88 12.91 2.20
C THR A 56 -7.45 11.78 3.13
N ARG A 57 -8.40 10.97 3.63
CA ARG A 57 -8.10 9.84 4.55
C ARG A 57 -7.41 8.65 3.87
N ASP A 58 -7.11 8.77 2.59
CA ASP A 58 -6.67 7.65 1.78
C ASP A 58 -5.15 7.51 1.80
N ALA A 59 -4.68 6.26 1.78
CA ALA A 59 -3.31 5.98 1.42
C ALA A 59 -3.16 6.06 -0.10
N SER A 60 -1.98 6.48 -0.58
CA SER A 60 -1.64 6.48 -2.01
C SER A 60 -0.50 5.52 -2.30
N PHE A 61 -0.55 4.88 -3.46
CA PHE A 61 0.48 3.96 -3.94
C PHE A 61 1.05 4.47 -5.25
N LYS A 62 2.36 4.29 -5.45
CA LYS A 62 3.00 4.52 -6.74
C LYS A 62 4.25 3.66 -6.90
N LEU A 63 4.65 3.46 -8.14
CA LEU A 63 5.92 2.86 -8.50
C LEU A 63 6.91 3.96 -8.89
N ASP A 64 8.04 4.02 -8.21
CA ASP A 64 9.17 4.90 -8.51
C ASP A 64 10.37 4.08 -9.03
N ASN A 65 11.40 4.77 -9.52
CA ASN A 65 12.65 4.17 -9.98
C ASN A 65 12.41 3.04 -11.00
N GLU A 66 11.68 3.35 -12.07
CA GLU A 66 11.35 2.40 -13.15
C GLU A 66 10.65 1.12 -12.67
N GLY A 67 9.87 1.21 -11.58
CA GLY A 67 9.13 0.06 -11.04
C GLY A 67 9.85 -0.70 -9.94
N THR A 68 11.07 -0.30 -9.56
CA THR A 68 11.85 -1.02 -8.54
C THR A 68 11.53 -0.61 -7.10
N THR A 69 10.82 0.50 -6.91
CA THR A 69 10.43 1.00 -5.59
C THR A 69 8.91 1.16 -5.49
N LEU A 70 8.28 0.44 -4.57
CA LEU A 70 6.87 0.67 -4.20
C LEU A 70 6.80 1.73 -3.10
N VAL A 71 6.21 2.88 -3.41
CA VAL A 71 6.01 3.96 -2.44
C VAL A 71 4.58 3.91 -1.91
N ILE A 72 4.45 3.84 -0.58
CA ILE A 72 3.20 3.84 0.15
C ILE A 72 3.16 5.12 1.00
N ALA A 73 2.36 6.10 0.59
CA ALA A 73 2.19 7.32 1.38
C ALA A 73 0.95 7.20 2.26
N LEU A 74 1.15 7.31 3.57
CA LEU A 74 0.11 7.12 4.59
C LEU A 74 -0.37 8.47 5.14
N ASN A 75 -1.69 8.60 5.32
CA ASN A 75 -2.26 9.69 6.11
C ASN A 75 -2.36 9.26 7.59
N ALA A 76 -2.15 10.19 8.53
CA ALA A 76 -2.26 9.91 9.97
C ALA A 76 -3.66 9.37 10.36
N SER A 77 -4.67 9.72 9.57
CA SER A 77 -6.07 9.34 9.69
C SER A 77 -6.47 8.17 8.78
N SER A 78 -5.53 7.59 8.02
CA SER A 78 -5.80 6.43 7.16
C SER A 78 -6.28 5.24 7.99
N SER A 79 -7.23 4.53 7.41
CA SER A 79 -7.72 3.22 7.86
C SER A 79 -7.75 2.31 6.64
N TYR A 80 -7.58 1.01 6.86
CA TYR A 80 -7.75 0.03 5.80
C TYR A 80 -9.16 0.11 5.20
N ASP A 81 -9.23 0.06 3.87
CA ASP A 81 -10.44 0.00 3.06
C ASP A 81 -10.18 -1.01 1.94
N SER A 82 -11.15 -1.87 1.63
CA SER A 82 -11.03 -2.92 0.62
C SER A 82 -10.74 -2.37 -0.79
N LYS A 83 -10.94 -1.06 -1.02
CA LYS A 83 -10.50 -0.40 -2.25
C LYS A 83 -8.99 -0.45 -2.48
N TYR A 84 -8.16 -0.65 -1.45
CA TYR A 84 -6.70 -0.68 -1.61
C TYR A 84 -6.22 -1.87 -2.42
N SER A 85 -6.86 -3.04 -2.34
CA SER A 85 -6.56 -4.18 -3.22
C SER A 85 -6.76 -3.83 -4.70
N LYS A 86 -7.83 -3.07 -5.03
CA LYS A 86 -8.08 -2.59 -6.40
C LYS A 86 -7.03 -1.58 -6.85
N LEU A 87 -6.64 -0.67 -5.97
CA LEU A 87 -5.60 0.33 -6.25
C LEU A 87 -4.23 -0.32 -6.45
N LEU A 88 -3.89 -1.34 -5.66
CA LEU A 88 -2.67 -2.12 -5.83
C LEU A 88 -2.65 -2.83 -7.19
N LYS A 89 -3.72 -3.53 -7.56
CA LYS A 89 -3.83 -4.17 -8.89
C LYS A 89 -3.64 -3.17 -10.03
N ALA A 90 -4.19 -1.95 -9.89
CA ALA A 90 -4.12 -0.91 -10.92
C ALA A 90 -2.73 -0.24 -11.07
N LEU A 91 -1.76 -0.55 -10.20
CA LEU A 91 -0.38 -0.08 -10.36
C LEU A 91 0.37 -0.79 -11.50
N TRP A 92 -0.10 -1.96 -11.90
CA TRP A 92 0.49 -2.85 -12.90
C TRP A 92 -0.46 -3.03 -14.08
#